data_AF-A0AA40ED12-F1
#
_entry.id   AF-A0AA40ED12-F1
#
_cell.length_a   1.000
_cell.length_b   1.000
_cell.length_c   1.000
_cell.angle_alpha   90.00
_cell.angle_beta   90.00
_cell.angle_gamma   90.00
#
_symmetry.space_group_name_H-M   'P 1'
#
loop_
_entity.id
_entity.type
_entity.pdbx_description
1 polymer ?
#
loop_
_entity_poly.entity_id
_entity_poly.type
_entity_poly.pdbx_seq_one_letter_code
_entity_poly.pdbx_strand_id
1 'polypeptide(L)'
;MTNFFLPLRASSNKTPQPSPGHHAALQYILSQEEQQYMQDFVGTPERLSALREACLPRDRHRCVVSRAFNKAEAITRFRDQGPAVDNDGDPLFGNTYAHVEVAHIIPYGLTKSGDGMLDEPKQSAIIILNMFDLGVVHLIEGTDINRPYNGITLSLEMHKSFGQYDIFFDRVPDSPPHTYRISTFLPPGLEDLLPITRNLFSHSTIDPPSERLLGLHRAVAYILHLSGAGDYINKILRDMEDGVVRGDGSTELGVLVDLALKVR
;
A
#
# COMPACT_ATOMS: atom_id res chain seq x y z
N MET A 1 0.30 -3.07 22.96
CA MET A 1 0.93 -2.59 21.71
C MET A 1 0.88 -3.61 20.59
N THR A 2 1.22 -4.89 20.84
CA THR A 2 1.23 -5.96 19.81
C THR A 2 -0.11 -6.09 19.06
N ASN A 3 -1.24 -6.08 19.77
CA ASN A 3 -2.58 -6.23 19.16
C ASN A 3 -2.96 -5.10 18.18
N PHE A 4 -2.34 -3.92 18.30
CA PHE A 4 -2.60 -2.78 17.42
C PHE A 4 -1.80 -2.87 16.11
N PHE A 5 -0.48 -3.06 16.25
CA PHE A 5 0.44 -2.98 15.11
C PHE A 5 0.55 -4.28 14.32
N LEU A 6 0.30 -5.43 14.97
CA LEU A 6 0.33 -6.73 14.32
C LEU A 6 -0.66 -6.83 13.14
N PRO A 7 -1.95 -6.47 13.25
CA PRO A 7 -2.87 -6.54 12.11
C PRO A 7 -2.49 -5.57 10.98
N LEU A 8 -1.93 -4.40 11.29
CA LEU A 8 -1.43 -3.45 10.29
C LEU A 8 -0.28 -4.07 9.49
N ARG A 9 0.74 -4.58 10.17
CA ARG A 9 1.93 -5.15 9.52
C ARG A 9 1.63 -6.49 8.84
N ALA A 10 0.82 -7.35 9.45
CA ALA A 10 0.45 -8.65 8.89
C ALA A 10 -0.49 -8.55 7.68
N SER A 11 -1.24 -7.45 7.55
CA SER A 11 -2.10 -7.19 6.38
C SER A 11 -1.36 -6.43 5.28
N SER A 12 -0.25 -5.76 5.62
CA SER A 12 0.61 -5.09 4.67
C SER A 12 1.28 -6.12 3.75
N ASN A 13 1.53 -5.75 2.49
CA ASN A 13 2.06 -6.64 1.44
C ASN A 13 1.18 -7.83 1.02
N LYS A 14 -0.03 -7.98 1.57
CA LYS A 14 -0.98 -9.04 1.19
C LYS A 14 -2.08 -8.58 0.23
N THR A 15 -1.96 -7.37 -0.33
CA THR A 15 -2.92 -6.85 -1.31
C THR A 15 -2.84 -7.69 -2.59
N PRO A 16 -3.90 -8.43 -2.96
CA PRO A 16 -3.91 -9.15 -4.22
C PRO A 16 -3.68 -8.18 -5.39
N GLN A 17 -2.91 -8.61 -6.39
CA GLN A 17 -2.59 -7.82 -7.59
C GLN A 17 -3.32 -8.41 -8.80
N PRO A 18 -4.66 -8.33 -8.89
CA PRO A 18 -5.37 -8.80 -10.07
C PRO A 18 -4.93 -7.98 -11.29
N SER A 19 -4.92 -8.63 -12.45
CA SER A 19 -4.69 -7.92 -13.71
C SER A 19 -5.74 -6.82 -13.87
N PRO A 20 -5.36 -5.64 -14.41
CA PRO A 20 -6.31 -4.67 -14.94
C PRO A 20 -7.30 -5.38 -15.88
N GLY A 21 -8.59 -5.24 -15.61
CA GLY A 21 -9.66 -5.75 -16.45
C GLY A 21 -10.06 -4.73 -17.53
N HIS A 22 -10.89 -5.13 -18.48
CA HIS A 22 -11.47 -4.20 -19.46
C HIS A 22 -12.75 -3.52 -18.93
N HIS A 23 -13.09 -3.71 -17.65
CA HIS A 23 -14.42 -3.40 -17.12
C HIS A 23 -14.52 -2.13 -16.25
N ALA A 24 -13.43 -1.47 -15.85
CA ALA A 24 -13.51 -0.28 -14.98
C ALA A 24 -13.59 1.06 -15.72
N ALA A 25 -13.44 1.09 -17.05
CA ALA A 25 -13.60 2.33 -17.84
C ALA A 25 -14.98 2.99 -17.66
N LEU A 26 -16.01 2.22 -17.31
CA LEU A 26 -17.34 2.74 -17.00
C LEU A 26 -17.44 3.36 -15.60
N GLN A 27 -16.63 2.93 -14.64
CA GLN A 27 -16.78 3.35 -13.24
C GLN A 27 -16.40 4.83 -13.04
N TYR A 28 -15.46 5.35 -13.83
CA TYR A 28 -14.97 6.74 -13.71
C TYR A 28 -15.75 7.78 -14.53
N ILE A 29 -16.68 7.33 -15.40
CA ILE A 29 -17.60 8.20 -16.16
C ILE A 29 -18.86 8.49 -15.34
N LEU A 30 -19.12 7.68 -14.31
CA LEU A 30 -20.29 7.76 -13.45
C LEU A 30 -20.14 8.80 -12.35
N SER A 31 -21.25 9.38 -11.92
CA SER A 31 -21.32 10.28 -10.77
C SER A 31 -20.90 9.58 -9.47
N GLN A 32 -20.58 10.34 -8.41
CA GLN A 32 -20.16 9.74 -7.12
C GLN A 32 -21.21 8.78 -6.53
N GLU A 33 -22.50 9.08 -6.70
CA GLU A 33 -23.60 8.23 -6.24
C GLU A 33 -23.69 6.91 -7.04
N GLU A 34 -23.52 6.98 -8.36
CA GLU A 34 -23.50 5.82 -9.25
C GLU A 34 -22.25 4.94 -9.06
N GLN A 35 -21.10 5.58 -8.75
CA GLN A 35 -19.87 4.88 -8.35
C GLN A 35 -20.08 4.09 -7.06
N GLN A 36 -20.70 4.70 -6.06
CA GLN A 36 -20.99 4.07 -4.78
C GLN A 36 -21.96 2.89 -4.97
N TYR A 37 -23.04 3.08 -5.74
CA TYR A 37 -24.01 2.03 -6.07
C TYR A 37 -23.39 0.84 -6.83
N MET A 38 -22.51 1.10 -7.81
CA MET A 38 -21.79 0.03 -8.51
C MET A 38 -20.77 -0.66 -7.61
N GLN A 39 -20.04 0.10 -6.79
CA GLN A 39 -19.03 -0.49 -5.91
C GLN A 39 -19.66 -1.45 -4.90
N ASP A 40 -20.85 -1.16 -4.36
CA ASP A 40 -21.56 -2.03 -3.42
C ASP A 40 -21.90 -3.41 -4.00
N PHE A 41 -22.08 -3.52 -5.33
CA PHE A 41 -22.43 -4.78 -6.01
C PHE A 41 -21.22 -5.54 -6.59
N VAL A 42 -20.06 -4.89 -6.69
CA VAL A 42 -18.85 -5.45 -7.33
C VAL A 42 -18.02 -6.26 -6.32
N GLY A 43 -17.51 -7.43 -6.73
CA GLY A 43 -16.69 -8.31 -5.90
C GLY A 43 -15.33 -7.71 -5.52
N THR A 44 -14.67 -8.30 -4.51
CA THR A 44 -13.34 -7.87 -4.05
C THR A 44 -12.28 -7.87 -5.17
N PRO A 45 -12.14 -8.92 -6.00
CA PRO A 45 -11.14 -8.94 -7.07
C PRO A 45 -11.33 -7.81 -8.08
N GLU A 46 -12.57 -7.50 -8.43
CA GLU A 46 -12.92 -6.47 -9.41
C GLU A 46 -12.65 -5.06 -8.86
N ARG A 47 -12.94 -4.81 -7.57
CA ARG A 47 -12.59 -3.53 -6.90
C ARG A 47 -11.08 -3.30 -6.89
N LEU A 48 -10.29 -4.34 -6.61
CA LEU A 48 -8.83 -4.27 -6.62
C LEU A 48 -8.27 -4.05 -8.03
N SER A 49 -8.90 -4.65 -9.05
CA SER A 49 -8.56 -4.43 -10.45
C SER A 49 -8.83 -2.97 -10.87
N ALA A 50 -9.99 -2.43 -10.50
CA ALA A 50 -10.35 -1.04 -10.74
C ALA A 50 -9.39 -0.05 -10.08
N LEU A 51 -8.98 -0.30 -8.82
CA LEU A 51 -7.97 0.50 -8.13
C LEU A 51 -6.65 0.53 -8.90
N ARG A 52 -6.21 -0.63 -9.40
CA ARG A 52 -4.97 -0.75 -10.18
C ARG A 52 -5.07 -0.04 -11.52
N GLU A 53 -6.22 -0.14 -12.20
CA GLU A 53 -6.53 0.59 -13.44
C GLU A 53 -6.47 2.12 -13.27
N ALA A 54 -6.84 2.66 -12.11
CA ALA A 54 -6.71 4.09 -11.84
C ALA A 54 -5.30 4.51 -11.43
N CYS A 55 -4.65 3.77 -10.54
CA CYS A 55 -3.36 4.20 -9.99
C CYS A 55 -2.23 4.14 -11.01
N LEU A 56 -2.23 3.15 -11.91
CA LEU A 56 -1.15 3.01 -12.89
C LEU A 56 -1.07 4.20 -13.87
N PRO A 57 -2.14 4.65 -14.54
CA PRO A 57 -2.11 5.86 -15.37
C PRO A 57 -1.81 7.13 -14.56
N ARG A 58 -2.41 7.28 -13.37
CA ARG A 58 -2.14 8.42 -12.46
C ARG A 58 -0.65 8.53 -12.17
N ASP A 59 -0.01 7.41 -11.87
CA ASP A 59 1.41 7.33 -11.52
C ASP A 59 2.32 7.14 -12.75
N ARG A 60 1.80 7.40 -13.96
CA ARG A 60 2.52 7.30 -15.24
C ARG A 60 3.20 5.95 -15.45
N HIS A 61 2.58 4.88 -14.97
CA HIS A 61 3.09 3.52 -14.97
C HIS A 61 4.47 3.38 -14.35
N ARG A 62 4.82 4.22 -13.38
CA ARG A 62 6.13 4.22 -12.72
C ARG A 62 5.98 3.99 -11.23
N CYS A 63 7.01 3.37 -10.64
CA CYS A 63 7.19 3.43 -9.20
C CYS A 63 7.34 4.91 -8.78
N VAL A 64 6.52 5.39 -7.85
CA VAL A 64 6.56 6.81 -7.45
C VAL A 64 7.86 7.20 -6.73
N VAL A 65 8.56 6.22 -6.16
CA VAL A 65 9.84 6.39 -5.44
C VAL A 65 11.02 6.38 -6.42
N SER A 66 11.24 5.25 -7.10
CA SER A 66 12.40 5.04 -7.99
C SER A 66 12.22 5.63 -9.39
N ARG A 67 10.99 5.97 -9.78
CA ARG A 67 10.61 6.34 -11.15
C ARG A 67 10.83 5.25 -12.19
N ALA A 68 11.23 4.04 -11.79
CA ALA A 68 11.36 2.91 -12.69
C ALA A 68 10.01 2.61 -13.36
N PHE A 69 10.03 2.47 -14.68
CA PHE A 69 8.85 2.23 -15.49
C PHE A 69 8.37 0.79 -15.38
N ASN A 70 7.06 0.59 -15.47
CA ASN A 70 6.44 -0.72 -15.41
C ASN A 70 6.93 -1.59 -16.57
N LYS A 71 7.68 -2.64 -16.24
CA LYS A 71 8.25 -3.56 -17.23
C LYS A 71 7.19 -4.24 -18.10
N ALA A 72 6.05 -4.61 -17.52
CA ALA A 72 4.96 -5.25 -18.27
C ALA A 72 4.37 -4.28 -19.30
N GLU A 73 4.13 -3.03 -18.90
CA GLU A 73 3.63 -1.98 -19.79
C GLU A 73 4.64 -1.67 -20.91
N ALA A 74 5.94 -1.60 -20.59
CA ALA A 74 6.98 -1.38 -21.59
C ALA A 74 6.98 -2.51 -22.63
N ILE A 75 6.87 -3.78 -22.21
CA ILE A 75 6.82 -4.93 -23.12
C ILE A 75 5.62 -4.82 -24.07
N THR A 76 4.44 -4.43 -23.56
CA THR A 76 3.26 -4.20 -24.41
C THR A 76 3.55 -3.12 -25.45
N ARG A 77 4.04 -1.95 -25.03
CA ARG A 77 4.33 -0.83 -25.95
C ARG A 77 5.44 -1.12 -26.96
N PHE A 78 6.42 -1.95 -26.61
CA PHE A 78 7.45 -2.41 -27.56
C PHE A 78 6.92 -3.38 -28.61
N ARG A 79 5.82 -4.10 -28.32
CA ARG A 79 5.19 -5.03 -29.26
C ARG A 79 4.21 -4.34 -30.20
N ASP A 80 3.68 -3.19 -29.81
CA ASP A 80 2.78 -2.40 -30.63
C ASP A 80 3.51 -1.81 -31.85
N GLN A 81 2.79 -1.58 -32.95
CA GLN A 81 3.37 -1.09 -34.22
C GLN A 81 3.76 0.41 -34.19
N GLY A 82 3.77 1.05 -33.02
CA GLY A 82 4.04 2.47 -32.83
C GLY A 82 5.41 2.76 -32.19
N PRO A 83 5.77 4.06 -32.02
CA PRO A 83 6.96 4.43 -31.27
C PRO A 83 6.80 4.00 -29.81
N ALA A 84 7.73 3.18 -29.31
CA ALA A 84 7.76 2.72 -27.94
C ALA A 84 8.21 3.86 -27.00
N VAL A 85 7.25 4.71 -26.62
CA VAL A 85 7.44 5.86 -25.73
C VAL A 85 6.69 5.68 -24.42
N ASP A 86 7.16 6.36 -23.38
CA ASP A 86 6.52 6.38 -22.07
C ASP A 86 5.32 7.35 -22.03
N ASN A 87 4.78 7.59 -20.84
CA ASN A 87 3.64 8.49 -20.65
C ASN A 87 3.95 9.98 -20.88
N ASP A 88 5.24 10.35 -20.92
CA ASP A 88 5.72 11.72 -21.14
C ASP A 88 6.17 11.93 -22.61
N GLY A 89 6.16 10.87 -23.42
CA GLY A 89 6.58 10.89 -24.83
C GLY A 89 8.07 10.57 -25.03
N ASP A 90 8.79 10.25 -23.96
CA ASP A 90 10.20 9.91 -24.01
C ASP A 90 10.39 8.46 -24.49
N PRO A 91 11.46 8.14 -25.25
CA PRO A 91 11.74 6.78 -25.67
C PRO A 91 11.85 5.83 -24.48
N LEU A 92 11.20 4.67 -24.58
CA LEU A 92 11.31 3.63 -23.55
C LEU A 92 12.72 3.04 -23.52
N PHE A 93 13.44 3.00 -24.64
CA PHE A 93 14.80 2.45 -24.71
C PHE A 93 15.75 3.20 -23.76
N GLY A 94 16.51 2.45 -22.95
CA GLY A 94 17.45 3.03 -21.97
C GLY A 94 16.80 3.50 -20.66
N ASN A 95 15.49 3.34 -20.50
CA ASN A 95 14.81 3.62 -19.24
C ASN A 95 15.12 2.54 -18.19
N THR A 96 14.92 2.88 -16.91
CA THR A 96 14.99 1.89 -15.82
C THR A 96 13.64 1.21 -15.69
N TYR A 97 13.60 -0.12 -15.60
CA TYR A 97 12.36 -0.89 -15.49
C TYR A 97 12.24 -1.64 -14.18
N ALA A 98 11.01 -1.76 -13.68
CA ALA A 98 10.69 -2.58 -12.52
C ALA A 98 9.34 -3.29 -12.72
N HIS A 99 9.15 -4.40 -11.99
CA HIS A 99 7.82 -4.91 -11.74
C HIS A 99 7.16 -4.00 -10.69
N VAL A 100 5.98 -3.46 -11.03
CA VAL A 100 5.26 -2.53 -10.16
C VAL A 100 3.92 -3.07 -9.71
N GLU A 101 3.58 -2.71 -8.48
CA GLU A 101 2.38 -3.08 -7.76
C GLU A 101 1.68 -1.83 -7.24
N VAL A 102 0.36 -1.92 -7.11
CA VAL A 102 -0.43 -0.87 -6.46
C VAL A 102 -0.65 -1.32 -5.03
N ALA A 103 0.00 -0.61 -4.11
CA ALA A 103 -0.07 -0.85 -2.69
C ALA A 103 -1.17 0.01 -2.07
N HIS A 104 -1.89 -0.54 -1.09
CA HIS A 104 -2.70 0.30 -0.22
C HIS A 104 -1.81 1.04 0.77
N ILE A 105 -2.07 2.34 1.02
CA ILE A 105 -1.38 3.12 2.05
C ILE A 105 -1.80 2.62 3.44
N ILE A 106 -3.11 2.55 3.69
CA ILE A 106 -3.68 1.83 4.83
C ILE A 106 -4.15 0.45 4.36
N PRO A 107 -3.62 -0.65 4.93
CA PRO A 107 -3.80 -1.99 4.39
C PRO A 107 -5.26 -2.43 4.23
N TYR A 108 -5.61 -2.92 3.04
CA TYR A 108 -6.93 -3.50 2.72
C TYR A 108 -7.41 -4.56 3.71
N GLY A 109 -6.51 -5.44 4.17
CA GLY A 109 -6.86 -6.52 5.09
C GLY A 109 -7.35 -6.07 6.47
N LEU A 110 -7.16 -4.79 6.81
CA LEU A 110 -7.57 -4.21 8.09
C LEU A 110 -9.09 -4.09 8.21
N THR A 111 -9.78 -3.82 7.10
CA THR A 111 -11.23 -3.57 7.06
C THR A 111 -12.01 -4.75 6.48
N LYS A 112 -11.31 -5.83 6.10
CA LYS A 112 -11.94 -7.08 5.65
C LYS A 112 -12.41 -7.92 6.84
N SER A 113 -13.72 -8.12 6.93
CA SER A 113 -14.37 -9.10 7.82
C SER A 113 -14.35 -10.50 7.20
N GLY A 114 -13.98 -11.51 7.97
CA GLY A 114 -14.06 -12.91 7.54
C GLY A 114 -15.49 -13.44 7.48
N ASP A 115 -16.36 -12.95 8.39
CA ASP A 115 -17.71 -13.49 8.57
C ASP A 115 -18.71 -12.43 9.12
N GLY A 116 -18.57 -11.18 8.65
CA GLY A 116 -19.46 -10.07 9.02
C GLY A 116 -19.04 -9.24 10.24
N MET A 117 -18.18 -9.76 11.13
CA MET A 117 -17.47 -8.95 12.14
C MET A 117 -15.96 -8.94 11.88
N LEU A 118 -15.34 -7.79 12.15
CA LEU A 118 -13.88 -7.67 12.24
C LEU A 118 -13.41 -8.33 13.54
N ASP A 119 -12.31 -9.08 13.47
CA ASP A 119 -11.67 -9.61 14.67
C ASP A 119 -11.27 -8.45 15.61
N GLU A 120 -11.37 -8.66 16.92
CA GLU A 120 -11.07 -7.67 17.96
C GLU A 120 -9.74 -6.89 17.76
N PRO A 121 -8.63 -7.52 17.27
CA PRO A 121 -7.40 -6.78 16.96
C PRO A 121 -7.56 -5.78 15.82
N LYS A 122 -8.32 -6.10 14.77
CA LYS A 122 -8.57 -5.19 13.64
C LYS A 122 -9.45 -4.03 14.06
N GLN A 123 -10.48 -4.27 14.88
CA GLN A 123 -11.31 -3.21 15.44
C GLN A 123 -10.48 -2.25 16.31
N SER A 124 -9.65 -2.82 17.19
CA SER A 124 -8.72 -2.03 18.01
C SER A 124 -7.78 -1.19 17.15
N ALA A 125 -7.30 -1.76 16.03
CA ALA A 125 -6.49 -1.03 15.08
C ALA A 125 -7.21 0.14 14.43
N ILE A 126 -8.43 -0.05 13.94
CA ILE A 126 -9.22 1.04 13.36
C ILE A 126 -9.48 2.15 14.39
N ILE A 127 -9.83 1.79 15.63
CA ILE A 127 -10.08 2.76 16.71
C ILE A 127 -8.83 3.59 17.02
N ILE A 128 -7.67 2.94 17.16
CA ILE A 128 -6.42 3.65 17.47
C ILE A 128 -5.96 4.50 16.29
N LEU A 129 -6.14 4.06 15.03
CA LEU A 129 -5.88 4.91 13.86
C LEU A 129 -6.75 6.18 13.91
N ASN A 130 -8.02 6.06 14.30
CA ASN A 130 -8.92 7.20 14.48
C ASN A 130 -8.50 8.13 15.64
N MET A 131 -7.77 7.62 16.63
CA MET A 131 -7.20 8.45 17.70
C MET A 131 -5.97 9.21 17.22
N PHE A 132 -5.16 8.62 16.34
CA PHE A 132 -4.01 9.30 15.73
C PHE A 132 -4.45 10.37 14.74
N ASP A 133 -5.55 10.14 14.03
CA ASP A 133 -6.09 11.07 13.07
C ASP A 133 -7.64 11.01 13.02
N LEU A 134 -8.28 12.02 13.63
CA LEU A 134 -9.73 12.03 13.88
C LEU A 134 -10.57 12.05 12.61
N GLY A 135 -11.31 10.98 12.35
CA GLY A 135 -12.17 10.83 11.17
C GLY A 135 -11.45 10.19 9.98
N VAL A 136 -10.24 9.66 10.16
CA VAL A 136 -9.54 8.91 9.10
C VAL A 136 -10.26 7.62 8.72
N VAL A 137 -11.08 7.07 9.62
CA VAL A 137 -11.86 5.84 9.37
C VAL A 137 -12.80 6.00 8.19
N HIS A 138 -13.39 7.18 8.00
CA HIS A 138 -14.26 7.48 6.85
C HIS A 138 -13.52 7.41 5.50
N LEU A 139 -12.19 7.48 5.49
CA LEU A 139 -11.38 7.33 4.28
C LEU A 139 -11.03 5.88 3.98
N ILE A 140 -11.35 4.94 4.87
CA ILE A 140 -10.94 3.54 4.73
C ILE A 140 -12.10 2.56 5.00
N GLU A 141 -13.30 3.04 5.24
CA GLU A 141 -14.47 2.20 5.51
C GLU A 141 -15.16 1.71 4.23
N GLY A 142 -15.78 0.53 4.29
CA GLY A 142 -16.57 0.00 3.18
C GLY A 142 -15.81 -0.05 1.85
N THR A 143 -16.35 0.63 0.84
CA THR A 143 -15.78 0.70 -0.51
C THR A 143 -14.64 1.71 -0.63
N ASP A 144 -14.55 2.66 0.31
CA ASP A 144 -13.57 3.74 0.30
C ASP A 144 -12.13 3.26 0.52
N ILE A 145 -11.94 2.09 1.14
CA ILE A 145 -10.63 1.44 1.24
C ILE A 145 -9.95 1.23 -0.13
N ASN A 146 -10.74 1.03 -1.20
CA ASN A 146 -10.25 0.77 -2.56
C ASN A 146 -10.23 2.03 -3.43
N ARG A 147 -10.37 3.24 -2.85
CA ARG A 147 -10.30 4.48 -3.61
C ARG A 147 -8.84 4.80 -3.99
N PRO A 148 -8.60 5.46 -5.14
CA PRO A 148 -7.25 5.78 -5.61
C PRO A 148 -6.41 6.56 -4.60
N TYR A 149 -7.02 7.41 -3.76
CA TYR A 149 -6.29 8.15 -2.74
C TYR A 149 -5.65 7.26 -1.66
N ASN A 150 -6.12 6.02 -1.47
CA ASN A 150 -5.49 5.02 -0.61
C ASN A 150 -4.55 4.10 -1.40
N GLY A 151 -4.35 4.31 -2.70
CA GLY A 151 -3.47 3.52 -3.57
C GLY A 151 -2.19 4.26 -3.95
N ILE A 152 -1.07 3.55 -4.02
CA ILE A 152 0.23 4.09 -4.45
C ILE A 152 1.01 3.06 -5.28
N THR A 153 1.55 3.46 -6.44
CA THR A 153 2.31 2.56 -7.32
C THR A 153 3.77 2.47 -6.89
N LEU A 154 4.22 1.27 -6.51
CA LEU A 154 5.56 0.98 -6.02
C LEU A 154 6.19 -0.15 -6.82
N SER A 155 7.53 -0.18 -6.92
CA SER A 155 8.21 -1.40 -7.36
C SER A 155 8.04 -2.48 -6.30
N LEU A 156 8.18 -3.75 -6.67
CA LEU A 156 8.04 -4.88 -5.74
C LEU A 156 8.89 -4.73 -4.46
N GLU A 157 10.13 -4.24 -4.62
CA GLU A 157 11.04 -3.98 -3.49
C GLU A 157 10.53 -2.85 -2.59
N MET A 158 10.20 -1.68 -3.18
CA MET A 158 9.65 -0.56 -2.42
C MET A 158 8.31 -0.90 -1.76
N HIS A 159 7.47 -1.72 -2.39
CA HIS A 159 6.22 -2.18 -1.81
C HIS A 159 6.48 -2.98 -0.54
N LYS A 160 7.43 -3.93 -0.58
CA LYS A 160 7.82 -4.70 0.60
C LYS A 160 8.28 -3.78 1.74
N SER A 161 9.25 -2.90 1.48
CA SER A 161 9.78 -1.96 2.49
C SER A 161 8.68 -1.02 3.02
N PHE A 162 7.75 -0.59 2.15
CA PHE A 162 6.61 0.26 2.53
C PHE A 162 5.62 -0.46 3.44
N GLY A 163 5.26 -1.70 3.11
CA GLY A 163 4.37 -2.51 3.93
C GLY A 163 5.01 -2.95 5.25
N GLN A 164 6.34 -3.00 5.31
CA GLN A 164 7.08 -3.23 6.56
C GLN A 164 7.24 -1.96 7.40
N TYR A 165 6.75 -0.81 6.92
CA TYR A 165 6.91 0.50 7.55
C TYR A 165 8.40 0.91 7.69
N ASP A 166 9.26 0.35 6.84
CA ASP A 166 10.68 0.67 6.82
C ASP A 166 10.94 1.94 6.02
N ILE A 167 10.10 2.24 5.01
CA ILE A 167 10.10 3.51 4.26
C ILE A 167 8.87 4.34 4.58
N PHE A 168 9.01 5.66 4.59
CA PHE A 168 7.92 6.59 4.92
C PHE A 168 8.08 7.91 4.16
N PHE A 169 6.99 8.69 4.12
CA PHE A 169 6.87 9.91 3.31
C PHE A 169 6.70 11.13 4.24
N ASP A 170 7.72 11.98 4.33
CA ASP A 170 7.63 13.29 5.01
C ASP A 170 7.17 14.35 4.03
N ARG A 171 6.04 15.03 4.30
CA ARG A 171 5.66 16.21 3.51
C ARG A 171 6.74 17.29 3.65
N VAL A 172 7.17 17.87 2.53
CA VAL A 172 8.12 18.98 2.54
C VAL A 172 7.34 20.29 2.72
N PRO A 173 7.57 21.07 3.79
CA PRO A 173 6.94 22.38 3.96
C PRO A 173 7.30 23.33 2.82
N ASP A 174 6.42 24.28 2.51
CA ASP A 174 6.64 25.35 1.52
C ASP A 174 7.06 24.86 0.12
N SER A 175 6.68 23.64 -0.22
CA SER A 175 6.96 22.99 -1.51
C SER A 175 5.68 22.80 -2.33
N PRO A 176 5.77 22.46 -3.64
CA PRO A 176 4.60 22.16 -4.44
C PRO A 176 3.73 21.06 -3.81
N PRO A 177 2.40 21.06 -4.05
CA PRO A 177 1.51 20.01 -3.54
C PRO A 177 2.03 18.60 -3.85
N HIS A 178 1.79 17.66 -2.95
CA HIS A 178 2.23 16.26 -3.07
C HIS A 178 3.74 16.05 -3.21
N THR A 179 4.54 16.95 -2.61
CA THR A 179 5.99 16.78 -2.52
C THR A 179 6.39 16.18 -1.17
N TYR A 180 7.14 15.09 -1.24
CA TYR A 180 7.58 14.34 -0.09
C TYR A 180 9.08 14.07 -0.13
N ARG A 181 9.73 14.16 1.04
CA ARG A 181 11.01 13.53 1.30
C ARG A 181 10.73 12.11 1.75
N ILE A 182 11.16 11.15 0.95
CA ILE A 182 10.99 9.73 1.20
C ILE A 182 12.26 9.26 1.88
N SER A 183 12.10 8.69 3.07
CA SER A 183 13.20 8.27 3.94
C SER A 183 13.01 6.81 4.37
N THR A 184 14.05 6.23 4.96
CA THR A 184 14.05 4.85 5.44
C THR A 184 14.63 4.74 6.85
N PHE A 185 14.17 3.76 7.61
CA PHE A 185 14.78 3.32 8.87
C PHE A 185 15.77 2.17 8.68
N LEU A 186 15.92 1.65 7.46
CA LEU A 186 16.88 0.59 7.17
C LEU A 186 18.33 1.09 7.30
N PRO A 187 19.27 0.21 7.66
CA PRO A 187 20.68 0.50 7.61
C PRO A 187 21.15 1.11 6.27
N PRO A 188 22.14 2.03 6.30
CA PRO A 188 22.73 2.56 5.08
C PRO A 188 23.23 1.44 4.15
N GLY A 189 23.01 1.60 2.84
CA GLY A 189 23.42 0.61 1.83
C GLY A 189 22.34 -0.40 1.43
N LEU A 190 21.23 -0.50 2.17
CA LEU A 190 20.12 -1.40 1.82
C LEU A 190 19.10 -0.76 0.88
N GLU A 191 18.98 0.57 0.92
CA GLU A 191 18.08 1.35 0.07
C GLU A 191 18.85 2.57 -0.46
N ASP A 192 19.82 2.35 -1.34
CA ASP A 192 20.76 3.38 -1.83
C ASP A 192 20.08 4.58 -2.49
N LEU A 193 18.84 4.40 -2.95
CA LEU A 193 18.04 5.48 -3.50
C LEU A 193 17.59 6.49 -2.45
N LEU A 194 17.52 6.09 -1.18
CA LEU A 194 16.91 6.87 -0.09
C LEU A 194 18.00 7.51 0.81
N PRO A 195 17.76 8.74 1.32
CA PRO A 195 16.55 9.54 1.17
C PRO A 195 16.47 10.28 -0.17
N ILE A 196 15.25 10.48 -0.67
CA ILE A 196 15.01 11.21 -1.93
C ILE A 196 13.77 12.09 -1.86
N THR A 197 13.80 13.23 -2.52
CA THR A 197 12.61 14.10 -2.65
C THR A 197 11.88 13.81 -3.94
N ARG A 198 10.56 13.57 -3.84
CA ARG A 198 9.68 13.31 -4.98
C ARG A 198 8.42 14.16 -4.90
N ASN A 199 8.08 14.78 -6.02
CA ASN A 199 6.73 15.27 -6.27
C ASN A 199 5.90 14.12 -6.87
N LEU A 200 4.93 13.58 -6.13
CA LEU A 200 4.11 12.47 -6.63
C LEU A 200 3.26 12.95 -7.80
N PHE A 201 3.01 12.04 -8.75
CA PHE A 201 2.23 12.40 -9.93
C PHE A 201 0.78 12.70 -9.53
N SER A 202 0.21 13.71 -10.19
CA SER A 202 -1.19 14.08 -10.08
C SER A 202 -1.91 13.85 -11.40
N HIS A 203 -3.19 13.49 -11.34
CA HIS A 203 -4.08 13.40 -12.49
C HIS A 203 -5.26 14.36 -12.29
N SER A 204 -5.87 14.85 -13.37
CA SER A 204 -6.98 15.81 -13.28
C SER A 204 -8.26 15.18 -12.73
N THR A 205 -8.44 13.87 -12.93
CA THR A 205 -9.67 13.14 -12.57
C THR A 205 -9.46 11.98 -11.61
N ILE A 206 -8.21 11.65 -11.25
CA ILE A 206 -7.90 10.53 -10.37
C ILE A 206 -7.20 11.09 -9.15
N ASP A 207 -7.75 10.80 -7.97
CA ASP A 207 -7.24 11.33 -6.72
C ASP A 207 -5.77 10.94 -6.50
N PRO A 208 -4.92 11.90 -6.10
CA PRO A 208 -3.54 11.62 -5.71
C PRO A 208 -3.51 10.81 -4.42
N PRO A 209 -2.37 10.14 -4.11
CA PRO A 209 -2.16 9.52 -2.81
C PRO A 209 -2.44 10.52 -1.69
N SER A 210 -3.34 10.15 -0.78
CA SER A 210 -3.81 11.02 0.29
C SER A 210 -2.67 11.39 1.22
N GLU A 211 -2.42 12.69 1.34
CA GLU A 211 -1.43 13.23 2.29
C GLU A 211 -1.73 12.77 3.72
N ARG A 212 -3.02 12.73 4.06
CA ARG A 212 -3.51 12.35 5.38
C ARG A 212 -3.20 10.88 5.69
N LEU A 213 -3.46 9.99 4.74
CA LEU A 213 -3.13 8.56 4.88
C LEU A 213 -1.62 8.32 4.90
N LEU A 214 -0.84 9.04 4.08
CA LEU A 214 0.62 8.97 4.10
C LEU A 214 1.20 9.49 5.42
N GLY A 215 0.63 10.56 5.98
CA GLY A 215 0.99 11.09 7.29
C GLY A 215 0.69 10.09 8.42
N LEU A 216 -0.43 9.39 8.34
CA LEU A 216 -0.79 8.33 9.29
C LEU A 216 0.13 7.11 9.16
N HIS A 217 0.42 6.63 7.94
CA HIS A 217 1.38 5.56 7.68
C HIS A 217 2.77 5.91 8.26
N ARG A 218 3.24 7.14 8.01
CA ARG A 218 4.47 7.67 8.58
C ARG A 218 4.44 7.66 10.11
N ALA A 219 3.36 8.13 10.74
CA ALA A 219 3.26 8.13 12.20
C ALA A 219 3.39 6.72 12.77
N VAL A 220 2.73 5.73 12.15
CA VAL A 220 2.85 4.32 12.50
C VAL A 220 4.29 3.82 12.33
N ALA A 221 4.95 4.18 11.23
CA ALA A 221 6.35 3.82 10.98
C ALA A 221 7.29 4.32 12.08
N TYR A 222 7.17 5.60 12.47
CA TYR A 222 7.95 6.17 13.56
C TYR A 222 7.69 5.46 14.90
N ILE A 223 6.43 5.16 15.24
CA ILE A 223 6.12 4.48 16.50
C ILE A 223 6.71 3.07 16.50
N LEU A 224 6.56 2.33 15.39
CA LEU A 224 7.12 0.98 15.25
C LEU A 224 8.63 0.97 15.42
N HIS A 225 9.32 1.92 14.80
CA HIS A 225 10.78 2.04 14.87
C HIS A 225 11.25 2.46 16.26
N LEU A 226 10.72 3.56 16.81
CA LEU A 226 11.20 4.13 18.07
C LEU A 226 10.84 3.27 19.29
N SER A 227 9.75 2.49 19.24
CA SER A 227 9.35 1.60 20.33
C SER A 227 10.01 0.22 20.29
N GLY A 228 10.71 -0.12 19.19
CA GLY A 228 11.20 -1.48 18.94
C GLY A 228 10.09 -2.52 18.69
N ALA A 229 8.81 -2.11 18.68
CA ALA A 229 7.69 -3.00 18.41
C ALA A 229 7.76 -3.60 17.00
N GLY A 230 8.39 -2.89 16.06
CA GLY A 230 8.61 -3.38 14.71
C GLY A 230 9.37 -4.70 14.67
N ASP A 231 10.54 -4.76 15.32
CA ASP A 231 11.40 -5.95 15.36
C ASP A 231 10.75 -7.11 16.10
N TYR A 232 10.06 -6.80 17.21
CA TYR A 232 9.31 -7.79 17.97
C TYR A 232 8.21 -8.46 17.14
N ILE A 233 7.43 -7.67 16.39
CA ILE A 233 6.39 -8.19 15.50
C ILE A 233 6.98 -9.02 14.35
N ASN A 234 8.10 -8.57 13.77
CA ASN A 234 8.80 -9.33 12.74
C ASN A 234 9.24 -10.70 13.23
N LYS A 235 9.73 -10.79 14.47
CA LYS A 235 10.08 -12.06 15.07
C LYS A 235 8.87 -13.00 15.17
N ILE A 236 7.73 -12.50 15.66
CA ILE A 236 6.49 -13.29 15.76
C ILE A 236 6.05 -13.78 14.38
N LEU A 237 6.01 -12.91 13.37
CA LEU A 237 5.58 -13.29 12.02
C LEU A 237 6.52 -14.33 11.38
N ARG A 238 7.84 -14.21 11.59
CA ARG A 238 8.82 -15.20 11.12
C ARG A 238 8.66 -16.55 11.84
N ASP A 239 8.53 -16.54 13.16
CA ASP A 239 8.34 -17.76 13.94
C ASP A 239 7.02 -18.48 13.53
N MET A 240 5.98 -17.74 13.12
CA MET A 240 4.76 -18.30 12.53
C MET A 240 5.01 -18.98 11.17
N GLU A 241 5.73 -18.31 10.27
CA GLU A 241 5.99 -18.79 8.90
C GLU A 241 6.91 -20.01 8.89
N ASP A 242 7.95 -19.98 9.72
CA ASP A 242 8.94 -21.07 9.79
C ASP A 242 8.42 -22.29 10.56
N GLY A 243 7.38 -22.12 11.39
CA GLY A 243 6.86 -23.17 12.28
C GLY A 243 7.86 -23.62 13.35
N VAL A 244 8.90 -22.82 13.61
CA VAL A 244 10.01 -23.18 14.49
C VAL A 244 9.74 -22.73 15.92
N VAL A 245 9.74 -23.69 16.84
CA VAL A 245 9.75 -23.43 18.29
C VAL A 245 11.20 -23.48 18.77
N ARG A 246 11.71 -22.35 19.24
CA ARG A 246 13.08 -22.25 19.75
C ARG A 246 13.16 -22.85 21.15
N GLY A 247 14.11 -23.76 21.35
CA GLY A 247 14.35 -24.42 22.64
C GLY A 247 14.86 -23.50 23.76
N ASP A 248 15.19 -22.25 23.44
CA ASP A 248 15.61 -21.21 24.39
C ASP A 248 14.43 -20.49 25.07
N GLY A 249 13.19 -20.88 24.75
CA GLY A 249 11.97 -20.27 25.31
C GLY A 249 11.64 -18.90 24.74
N SER A 250 12.34 -18.45 23.71
CA SER A 250 12.14 -17.11 23.13
C SER A 250 11.02 -17.04 22.08
N THR A 251 10.39 -18.18 21.77
CA THR A 251 9.20 -18.26 20.90
C THR A 251 7.94 -17.97 21.70
N GLU A 252 7.16 -16.99 21.24
CA GLU A 252 5.90 -16.55 21.86
C GLU A 252 4.74 -17.51 21.56
N LEU A 253 4.86 -18.78 22.01
CA LEU A 253 3.90 -19.86 21.71
C LEU A 253 2.44 -19.49 22.01
N GLY A 254 2.18 -18.76 23.10
CA GLY A 254 0.84 -18.30 23.44
C GLY A 254 0.23 -17.38 22.37
N VAL A 255 1.04 -16.48 21.81
CA VAL A 255 0.63 -15.58 20.72
C VAL A 255 0.42 -16.34 19.42
N LEU A 256 1.32 -17.28 19.09
CA LEU A 256 1.20 -18.12 17.89
C LEU A 256 -0.08 -18.97 17.90
N VAL A 257 -0.41 -19.58 19.05
CA VAL A 257 -1.62 -20.38 19.22
C VAL A 257 -2.88 -19.51 19.13
N ASP A 258 -2.91 -18.35 19.79
CA ASP A 258 -4.04 -17.42 19.71
C ASP A 258 -4.29 -16.91 18.27
N LEU A 259 -3.22 -16.63 17.52
CA LEU A 259 -3.29 -16.28 16.09
C LEU A 259 -3.78 -17.44 15.23
N ALA A 260 -3.27 -18.66 15.43
CA ALA A 260 -3.68 -19.83 14.65
C ALA A 260 -5.15 -20.21 14.88
N LEU A 261 -5.67 -19.98 16.09
CA LEU A 261 -7.08 -20.23 16.42
C LEU A 261 -8.03 -19.19 15.82
N LYS A 262 -7.57 -17.96 15.55
CA LYS A 262 -8.35 -16.86 14.97
C LYS A 262 -8.36 -16.83 13.42
N VAL A 263 -7.54 -17.64 12.76
CA VAL A 263 -7.43 -17.72 11.29
C VAL A 263 -8.25 -18.88 10.68
N ARG A 264 -9.08 -19.56 11.48
CA ARG A 264 -10.04 -20.57 11.00
C ARG A 264 -11.42 -20.01 10.73
#